data_AF-A0A538C4U9-F1
#
_entry.id   AF-A0A538C4U9-F1
#
_cell.length_a   1.000
_cell.length_b   1.000
_cell.length_c   1.000
_cell.angle_alpha   90.00
_cell.angle_beta   90.00
_cell.angle_gamma   90.00
#
_symmetry.space_group_name_H-M   'P 1'
#
loop_
_entity.id
_entity.type
_entity.pdbx_description
1 polymer ?
#
loop_
_entity_poly.entity_id
_entity_poly.type
_entity_poly.pdbx_seq_one_letter_code
_entity_poly.pdbx_strand_id
1 'polypeptide(L)'
;MIDRYTRPELGRIWSDEARMESWRRVEVAACEELGDLLGPGDGPTEEELEAIRRATFTLEAVREREREIDHDMAAFVDVLASSAGEAGRWIHFGLTSSDVLDTALALQLRAAREIIVPGAFELVATLHARAREHARTVCVGRTHGVHAEPTTFGVKLAGFAFEAHRNALRLERAFAQAAVGAISGAVGTYSATSPEFEARVLDRLGLVREDVSTQVVARDRHAELVGAIALAGAGLERLATEIRHLQRTEVREVQEPFKASQKGSSAMPHKRNPIKAEQIAGLARVLRANAEAALENVALWHERDISHSSVERIVLPDCTILIDYLQAVAIALIEGMTVDVDRMRANLELTHGALFSQRVLLALVAAGMTRDDAYRIVQELAQRAFDEGVPLRELLERDERVRQISLDLDEIFSYEHYVRYAEEIVGRLDVVLAPADAAA
;
A
#
# COMPACT_ATOMS: atom_id res chain seq x y z
N MET A 1 14.38 9.66 -0.94
CA MET A 1 14.54 8.19 -0.98
C MET A 1 15.81 7.83 -1.74
N ILE A 2 16.46 6.70 -1.43
CA ILE A 2 17.68 6.29 -2.18
C ILE A 2 17.33 5.64 -3.52
N ASP A 3 18.15 5.87 -4.55
CA ASP A 3 17.95 5.38 -5.93
C ASP A 3 17.64 3.88 -6.03
N ARG A 4 18.22 3.08 -5.12
CA ARG A 4 18.02 1.63 -5.07
C ARG A 4 16.56 1.21 -4.93
N TYR A 5 15.73 2.03 -4.28
CA TYR A 5 14.32 1.75 -4.02
C TYR A 5 13.41 2.74 -4.75
N THR A 6 13.93 3.45 -5.75
CA THR A 6 13.18 4.43 -6.54
C THR A 6 12.95 3.91 -7.94
N ARG A 7 11.69 3.71 -8.34
CA ARG A 7 11.34 3.45 -9.75
C ARG A 7 11.41 4.76 -10.54
N PRO A 8 11.91 4.74 -11.80
CA PRO A 8 12.10 5.97 -12.58
C PRO A 8 10.84 6.79 -12.84
N GLU A 9 9.66 6.15 -12.88
CA GLU A 9 8.37 6.82 -13.10
C GLU A 9 8.03 7.72 -11.91
N LEU A 10 8.05 7.19 -10.69
CA LEU A 10 7.74 7.96 -9.50
C LEU A 10 8.87 8.90 -9.08
N GLY A 11 10.13 8.50 -9.28
CA GLY A 11 11.29 9.35 -9.00
C GLY A 11 11.29 10.66 -9.79
N ARG A 12 10.78 10.64 -11.04
CA ARG A 12 10.64 11.84 -11.86
C ARG A 12 9.65 12.86 -11.29
N ILE A 13 8.60 12.41 -10.60
CA ILE A 13 7.60 13.31 -10.00
C ILE A 13 8.20 14.14 -8.86
N TRP A 14 9.15 13.56 -8.13
CA TRP A 14 9.79 14.17 -6.95
C TRP A 14 11.15 14.82 -7.24
N SER A 15 11.53 14.98 -8.51
CA SER A 15 12.75 15.73 -8.85
C SER A 15 12.55 17.23 -8.57
N ASP A 16 13.66 17.94 -8.33
CA ASP A 16 13.63 19.39 -8.15
C ASP A 16 13.01 20.09 -9.39
N GLU A 17 13.31 19.59 -10.60
CA GLU A 17 12.74 20.09 -11.85
C GLU A 17 11.23 19.90 -11.90
N ALA A 18 10.72 18.71 -11.55
CA ALA A 18 9.27 18.45 -11.56
C ALA A 18 8.53 19.25 -10.49
N ARG A 19 9.15 19.47 -9.33
CA ARG A 19 8.62 20.35 -8.27
C ARG A 19 8.50 21.79 -8.77
N MET A 20 9.58 22.35 -9.30
CA MET A 20 9.60 23.73 -9.81
C MET A 20 8.74 23.91 -11.06
N GLU A 21 8.62 22.89 -11.91
CA GLU A 21 7.68 22.90 -13.03
C GLU A 21 6.22 22.91 -12.54
N SER A 22 5.94 22.23 -11.43
CA SER A 22 4.61 22.31 -10.80
C SER A 22 4.34 23.70 -10.24
N TRP A 23 5.35 24.38 -9.66
CA TRP A 23 5.24 25.79 -9.27
C TRP A 23 4.95 26.69 -10.48
N ARG A 24 5.70 26.50 -11.58
CA ARG A 24 5.49 27.23 -12.84
C ARG A 24 4.06 27.08 -13.36
N ARG A 25 3.52 25.85 -13.33
CA ARG A 25 2.14 25.59 -13.77
C ARG A 25 1.11 26.35 -12.96
N VAL A 26 1.30 26.45 -11.64
CA VAL A 26 0.39 27.23 -10.78
C VAL A 26 0.50 28.72 -11.09
N GLU A 27 1.71 29.25 -11.20
CA GLU A 27 1.96 30.66 -11.54
C GLU A 27 1.36 31.07 -12.88
N VAL A 28 1.57 30.25 -13.91
CA VAL A 28 1.01 30.49 -15.25
C VAL A 28 -0.52 30.43 -15.20
N ALA A 29 -1.11 29.43 -14.52
CA ALA A 29 -2.56 29.32 -14.39
C ALA A 29 -3.18 30.51 -13.64
N ALA A 30 -2.50 31.02 -12.60
CA ALA A 30 -2.90 32.23 -11.91
C ALA A 30 -2.87 33.45 -12.85
N CYS A 31 -1.79 33.64 -13.62
CA CYS A 31 -1.66 34.72 -14.59
C CYS A 31 -2.74 34.68 -15.68
N GLU A 32 -3.10 33.49 -16.16
CA GLU A 32 -4.17 33.32 -17.16
C GLU A 32 -5.56 33.73 -16.65
N GLU A 33 -5.75 33.77 -15.33
CA GLU A 33 -7.00 34.15 -14.67
C GLU A 33 -7.00 35.59 -14.12
N LEU A 34 -5.86 36.28 -14.18
CA LEU A 34 -5.68 37.60 -13.57
C LEU A 34 -6.59 38.66 -14.20
N GLY A 35 -6.90 38.55 -15.50
CA GLY A 35 -7.80 39.47 -16.20
C GLY A 35 -9.21 39.48 -15.61
N ASP A 36 -9.72 38.31 -15.20
CA ASP A 36 -11.03 38.20 -14.58
C ASP A 36 -11.03 38.68 -13.11
N LEU A 37 -9.88 38.66 -12.44
CA LEU A 37 -9.73 39.20 -11.08
C LEU A 37 -9.64 40.73 -11.07
N LEU A 38 -8.83 41.31 -11.97
CA LEU A 38 -8.55 42.74 -12.00
C LEU A 38 -9.59 43.55 -12.78
N GLY A 39 -10.26 42.91 -13.74
CA GLY A 39 -11.27 43.53 -14.58
C GLY A 39 -10.81 43.69 -16.04
N PRO A 40 -11.75 43.94 -16.97
CA PRO A 40 -11.45 44.01 -18.39
C PRO A 40 -10.42 45.09 -18.73
N GLY A 41 -9.24 44.66 -19.19
CA GLY A 41 -8.14 45.55 -19.59
C GLY A 41 -7.13 45.88 -18.48
N ASP A 42 -7.35 45.43 -17.25
CA ASP A 42 -6.46 45.70 -16.10
C ASP A 42 -5.51 44.52 -15.77
N GLY A 43 -5.67 43.39 -16.46
CA GLY A 43 -4.78 42.22 -16.37
C GLY A 43 -3.71 42.14 -17.47
N PRO A 44 -2.94 41.04 -17.53
CA PRO A 44 -1.95 40.83 -18.58
C PRO A 44 -2.60 40.83 -19.98
N THR A 45 -1.94 41.49 -20.93
CA THR A 45 -2.32 41.40 -22.35
C THR A 45 -2.04 39.99 -22.90
N GLU A 46 -2.61 39.63 -24.06
CA GLU A 46 -2.32 38.32 -24.67
C GLU A 46 -0.82 38.16 -25.01
N GLU A 47 -0.14 39.23 -25.42
CA GLU A 47 1.32 39.22 -25.66
C GLU A 47 2.11 38.95 -24.37
N GLU A 48 1.66 39.50 -23.25
CA GLU A 48 2.24 39.25 -21.93
C GLU A 48 1.95 37.83 -21.44
N LEU A 49 0.73 37.31 -21.66
CA LEU A 49 0.38 35.93 -21.35
C LEU A 49 1.22 34.94 -22.18
N GLU A 50 1.46 35.22 -23.45
CA GLU A 50 2.38 34.43 -24.26
C GLU A 50 3.80 34.42 -23.70
N ALA A 51 4.30 35.57 -23.23
CA ALA A 51 5.60 35.66 -22.58
C ALA A 51 5.63 34.86 -21.27
N ILE A 52 4.58 34.95 -20.44
CA ILE A 52 4.44 34.21 -19.19
C ILE A 52 4.36 32.69 -19.44
N ARG A 53 3.60 32.24 -20.44
CA ARG A 53 3.53 30.81 -20.80
C ARG A 53 4.90 30.25 -21.23
N ARG A 54 5.72 31.09 -21.87
CA ARG A 54 7.10 30.78 -22.28
C ARG A 54 8.15 30.98 -21.18
N ALA A 55 7.77 31.58 -20.05
CA ALA A 55 8.66 31.78 -18.92
C ALA A 55 9.24 30.43 -18.46
N THR A 56 10.51 30.43 -18.09
CA THR A 56 11.28 29.23 -17.79
C THR A 56 12.31 29.48 -16.70
N PHE A 57 12.92 28.41 -16.21
CA PHE A 57 13.92 28.44 -15.14
C PHE A 57 14.97 27.36 -15.38
N THR A 58 16.12 27.50 -14.72
CA THR A 58 17.08 26.41 -14.53
C THR A 58 17.31 26.20 -13.03
N LEU A 59 17.56 24.96 -12.61
CA LEU A 59 17.84 24.68 -11.19
C LEU A 59 19.05 25.47 -10.68
N GLU A 60 20.06 25.66 -11.52
CA GLU A 60 21.27 26.41 -11.18
C GLU A 60 20.93 27.88 -10.90
N ALA A 61 20.18 28.54 -11.77
CA ALA A 61 19.78 29.94 -11.58
C ALA A 61 18.93 30.13 -10.31
N VAL A 62 17.99 29.21 -10.05
CA VAL A 62 17.17 29.27 -8.83
C VAL A 62 18.04 29.07 -7.57
N ARG A 63 18.97 28.12 -7.58
CA ARG A 63 19.89 27.88 -6.44
C ARG A 63 20.90 29.02 -6.24
N GLU A 64 21.32 29.68 -7.32
CA GLU A 64 22.13 30.90 -7.25
C GLU A 64 21.36 32.00 -6.54
N ARG A 65 20.13 32.24 -6.98
CA ARG A 65 19.27 33.27 -6.38
C ARG A 65 18.89 32.96 -4.94
N GLU A 66 18.58 31.70 -4.63
CA GLU A 66 18.25 31.24 -3.28
C GLU A 66 19.38 31.51 -2.29
N ARG A 67 20.65 31.33 -2.70
CA ARG A 67 21.84 31.64 -1.88
C ARG A 67 21.97 33.11 -1.52
N GLU A 68 21.34 34.02 -2.27
CA GLU A 68 21.38 35.46 -2.00
C GLU A 68 20.28 35.91 -1.04
N ILE A 69 19.13 35.24 -1.07
CA ILE A 69 17.91 35.72 -0.40
C ILE A 69 17.36 34.75 0.68
N ASP A 70 17.94 33.56 0.81
CA ASP A 70 17.56 32.51 1.77
C ASP A 70 16.06 32.15 1.74
N HIS A 71 15.46 32.17 0.55
CA HIS A 71 14.04 31.85 0.34
C HIS A 71 13.82 31.19 -1.03
N ASP A 72 13.45 29.91 -1.03
CA ASP A 72 13.34 29.08 -2.24
C ASP A 72 12.24 29.54 -3.22
N MET A 73 11.03 29.80 -2.72
CA MET A 73 9.90 30.23 -3.57
C MET A 73 10.14 31.62 -4.15
N ALA A 74 10.64 32.57 -3.36
CA ALA A 74 10.99 33.90 -3.85
C ALA A 74 12.10 33.82 -4.91
N ALA A 75 13.09 32.95 -4.73
CA ALA A 75 14.18 32.77 -5.69
C ALA A 75 13.67 32.20 -7.01
N PHE A 76 12.73 31.25 -6.94
CA PHE A 76 12.05 30.72 -8.11
C PHE A 76 11.24 31.80 -8.84
N VAL A 77 10.44 32.60 -8.13
CA VAL A 77 9.64 33.69 -8.70
C VAL A 77 10.53 34.71 -9.39
N ASP A 78 11.62 35.13 -8.75
CA ASP A 78 12.58 36.09 -9.33
C ASP A 78 13.14 35.59 -10.67
N VAL A 79 13.55 34.32 -10.72
CA VAL A 79 14.11 33.70 -11.93
C VAL A 79 13.03 33.57 -13.01
N LEU A 80 11.84 33.10 -12.64
CA LEU A 80 10.74 32.91 -13.58
C LEU A 80 10.24 34.25 -14.16
N ALA A 81 10.03 35.25 -13.30
CA ALA A 81 9.63 36.61 -13.69
C ALA A 81 10.68 37.26 -14.60
N SER A 82 11.96 37.14 -14.26
CA SER A 82 13.05 37.66 -15.09
C SER A 82 13.05 37.04 -16.50
N SER A 83 12.73 35.76 -16.62
CA SER A 83 12.65 35.08 -17.92
C SER A 83 11.48 35.56 -18.80
N ALA A 84 10.45 36.17 -18.21
CA ALA A 84 9.27 36.69 -18.90
C ALA A 84 9.42 38.18 -19.33
N GLY A 85 10.53 38.84 -19.00
CA GLY A 85 10.73 40.26 -19.28
C GLY A 85 9.75 41.16 -18.52
N GLU A 86 9.23 42.21 -19.16
CA GLU A 86 8.28 43.16 -18.51
C GLU A 86 6.96 42.50 -18.08
N ALA A 87 6.56 41.41 -18.74
CA ALA A 87 5.39 40.62 -18.35
C ALA A 87 5.57 39.91 -17.00
N GLY A 88 6.82 39.72 -16.56
CA GLY A 88 7.16 39.09 -15.29
C GLY A 88 6.56 39.78 -14.07
N ARG A 89 6.15 41.06 -14.18
CA ARG A 89 5.47 41.79 -13.10
C ARG A 89 4.14 41.17 -12.66
N TRP A 90 3.54 40.32 -13.50
CA TRP A 90 2.29 39.63 -13.21
C TRP A 90 2.48 38.27 -12.53
N ILE A 91 3.69 37.70 -12.61
CA ILE A 91 4.01 36.44 -11.93
C ILE A 91 3.95 36.67 -10.42
N HIS A 92 3.29 35.76 -9.71
CA HIS A 92 3.04 35.83 -8.27
C HIS A 92 2.13 37.00 -7.82
N PHE A 93 1.42 37.67 -8.74
CA PHE A 93 0.55 38.78 -8.38
C PHE A 93 -0.62 38.33 -7.48
N GLY A 94 -0.71 38.92 -6.28
CA GLY A 94 -1.78 38.64 -5.32
C GLY A 94 -1.66 37.31 -4.58
N LEU A 95 -0.62 36.51 -4.87
CA LEU A 95 -0.40 35.20 -4.26
C LEU A 95 0.47 35.30 -3.00
N THR A 96 0.32 34.31 -2.12
CA THR A 96 1.33 33.98 -1.11
C THR A 96 2.12 32.74 -1.53
N SER A 97 3.33 32.55 -0.98
CA SER A 97 4.18 31.39 -1.29
C SER A 97 3.44 30.06 -1.19
N SER A 98 2.58 29.88 -0.20
CA SER A 98 1.85 28.62 0.01
C SER A 98 0.66 28.40 -0.92
N ASP A 99 0.10 29.44 -1.54
CA ASP A 99 -0.87 29.25 -2.62
C ASP A 99 -0.22 28.43 -3.75
N VAL A 100 1.06 28.70 -4.03
CA VAL A 100 1.83 27.99 -5.05
C VAL A 100 2.37 26.65 -4.53
N LEU A 101 3.00 26.64 -3.35
CA LEU A 101 3.65 25.43 -2.82
C LEU A 101 2.65 24.29 -2.58
N ASP A 102 1.52 24.55 -1.91
CA ASP A 102 0.55 23.49 -1.58
C ASP A 102 -0.25 23.06 -2.81
N THR A 103 -0.64 24.00 -3.68
CA THR A 103 -1.33 23.68 -4.93
C THR A 103 -0.43 22.87 -5.88
N ALA A 104 0.87 23.19 -5.95
CA ALA A 104 1.82 22.41 -6.72
C ALA A 104 2.10 21.03 -6.09
N LEU A 105 2.14 20.94 -4.76
CA LEU A 105 2.22 19.65 -4.07
C LEU A 105 1.01 18.78 -4.42
N ALA A 106 -0.19 19.34 -4.47
CA ALA A 106 -1.39 18.63 -4.90
C ALA A 106 -1.28 18.12 -6.35
N LEU A 107 -0.66 18.87 -7.26
CA LEU A 107 -0.35 18.39 -8.62
C LEU A 107 0.59 17.18 -8.60
N GLN A 108 1.64 17.21 -7.77
CA GLN A 108 2.58 16.10 -7.62
C GLN A 108 1.92 14.87 -6.99
N LEU A 109 1.09 15.06 -5.96
CA LEU A 109 0.34 13.98 -5.31
C LEU A 109 -0.68 13.34 -6.27
N ARG A 110 -1.37 14.15 -7.09
CA ARG A 110 -2.23 13.64 -8.15
C ARG A 110 -1.44 12.83 -9.18
N ALA A 111 -0.25 13.30 -9.60
CA ALA A 111 0.60 12.52 -10.49
C ALA A 111 1.07 11.19 -9.86
N ALA A 112 1.38 11.19 -8.56
CA ALA A 112 1.76 9.99 -7.83
C ALA A 112 0.59 9.00 -7.68
N ARG A 113 -0.64 9.51 -7.49
CA ARG A 113 -1.88 8.72 -7.45
C ARG A 113 -2.06 7.88 -8.71
N GLU A 114 -1.81 8.47 -9.89
CA GLU A 114 -1.96 7.81 -11.19
C GLU A 114 -0.98 6.63 -11.40
N ILE A 115 0.01 6.46 -10.52
CA ILE A 115 0.93 5.32 -10.53
C ILE A 115 0.59 4.35 -9.39
N ILE A 116 0.43 4.87 -8.17
CA ILE A 116 0.31 4.06 -6.95
C ILE A 116 -1.05 3.37 -6.85
N VAL A 117 -2.14 4.03 -7.23
CA VAL A 117 -3.48 3.44 -7.14
C VAL A 117 -3.65 2.29 -8.14
N PRO A 118 -3.27 2.44 -9.43
CA PRO A 118 -3.27 1.31 -10.35
C PRO A 118 -2.37 0.15 -9.88
N GLY A 119 -1.17 0.44 -9.36
CA GLY A 119 -0.28 -0.58 -8.79
C GLY A 119 -0.89 -1.31 -7.58
N ALA A 120 -1.69 -0.63 -6.76
CA ALA A 120 -2.43 -1.24 -5.67
C ALA A 120 -3.50 -2.22 -6.18
N PHE A 121 -4.25 -1.87 -7.23
CA PHE A 121 -5.24 -2.75 -7.84
C PHE A 121 -4.62 -3.89 -8.66
N GLU A 122 -3.45 -3.67 -9.26
CA GLU A 122 -2.67 -4.73 -9.90
C GLU A 122 -2.28 -5.80 -8.86
N LEU A 123 -1.80 -5.40 -7.68
CA LEU A 123 -1.54 -6.32 -6.57
C LEU A 123 -2.78 -7.12 -6.16
N VAL A 124 -3.96 -6.51 -6.15
CA VAL A 124 -5.24 -7.19 -5.89
C VAL A 124 -5.49 -8.25 -6.96
N ALA A 125 -5.34 -7.90 -8.24
CA ALA A 125 -5.53 -8.81 -9.36
C ALA A 125 -4.54 -9.99 -9.34
N THR A 126 -3.27 -9.72 -9.03
CA THR A 126 -2.23 -10.74 -8.90
C THR A 126 -2.54 -11.72 -7.76
N LEU A 127 -2.93 -11.23 -6.57
CA LEU A 127 -3.33 -12.08 -5.45
C LEU A 127 -4.61 -12.87 -5.78
N HIS A 128 -5.58 -12.23 -6.45
CA HIS A 128 -6.80 -12.87 -6.90
C HIS A 128 -6.49 -14.07 -7.81
N ALA A 129 -5.66 -13.86 -8.83
CA ALA A 129 -5.29 -14.91 -9.79
C ALA A 129 -4.62 -16.11 -9.10
N ARG A 130 -3.64 -15.87 -8.22
CA ARG A 130 -2.95 -16.94 -7.48
C ARG A 130 -3.86 -17.63 -6.47
N ALA A 131 -4.79 -16.91 -5.85
CA ALA A 131 -5.79 -17.50 -4.97
C ALA A 131 -6.72 -18.47 -5.72
N ARG A 132 -7.16 -18.10 -6.93
CA ARG A 132 -7.99 -18.95 -7.80
C ARG A 132 -7.24 -20.19 -8.26
N GLU A 133 -6.00 -20.04 -8.71
CA GLU A 133 -5.14 -21.16 -9.12
C GLU A 133 -4.99 -22.20 -8.01
N HIS A 134 -4.83 -21.75 -6.77
CA HIS A 134 -4.61 -22.62 -5.62
C HIS A 134 -5.85 -22.89 -4.78
N ALA A 135 -7.06 -22.67 -5.33
CA ALA A 135 -8.33 -22.82 -4.59
C ALA A 135 -8.47 -24.18 -3.91
N ARG A 136 -8.00 -25.26 -4.56
CA ARG A 136 -8.02 -26.66 -4.08
C ARG A 136 -6.67 -27.18 -3.58
N THR A 137 -5.64 -26.33 -3.51
CA THR A 137 -4.31 -26.75 -3.01
C THR A 137 -4.36 -26.89 -1.49
N VAL A 138 -4.59 -28.10 -0.99
CA VAL A 138 -4.69 -28.38 0.45
C VAL A 138 -3.34 -28.15 1.15
N CYS A 139 -3.37 -27.45 2.27
CA CYS A 139 -2.22 -27.23 3.14
C CYS A 139 -2.67 -27.16 4.60
N VAL A 140 -1.72 -27.20 5.53
CA VAL A 140 -2.04 -27.15 6.96
C VAL A 140 -2.29 -25.71 7.42
N GLY A 141 -3.42 -25.49 8.09
CA GLY A 141 -3.67 -24.27 8.85
C GLY A 141 -2.76 -24.21 10.07
N ARG A 142 -2.26 -23.03 10.41
CA ARG A 142 -1.35 -22.84 11.54
C ARG A 142 -1.84 -21.77 12.49
N THR A 143 -2.00 -22.12 13.75
CA THR A 143 -2.33 -21.20 14.85
C THR A 143 -1.20 -21.25 15.87
N HIS A 144 -0.68 -20.10 16.30
CA HIS A 144 0.51 -20.03 17.17
C HIS A 144 1.76 -20.74 16.59
N GLY A 145 1.82 -20.90 15.26
CA GLY A 145 2.88 -21.66 14.58
C GLY A 145 2.74 -23.18 14.68
N VAL A 146 1.64 -23.69 15.25
CA VAL A 146 1.35 -25.13 15.42
C VAL A 146 0.28 -25.56 14.42
N HIS A 147 0.33 -26.82 13.97
CA HIS A 147 -0.68 -27.40 13.08
C HIS A 147 -2.06 -27.39 13.75
N ALA A 148 -3.03 -26.82 13.05
CA ALA A 148 -4.44 -26.80 13.42
C ALA A 148 -5.21 -27.69 12.43
N GLU A 149 -6.24 -27.16 11.78
CA GLU A 149 -6.99 -27.88 10.76
C GLU A 149 -6.44 -27.64 9.34
N PRO A 150 -6.68 -28.56 8.39
CA PRO A 150 -6.39 -28.33 6.97
C PRO A 150 -7.16 -27.12 6.43
N THR A 151 -6.54 -26.41 5.49
CA THR A 151 -7.14 -25.33 4.71
C THR A 151 -6.64 -25.45 3.26
N THR A 152 -6.87 -24.44 2.41
CA THR A 152 -6.21 -24.36 1.11
C THR A 152 -5.34 -23.12 0.99
N PHE A 153 -4.28 -23.24 0.19
CA PHE A 153 -3.41 -22.11 -0.11
C PHE A 153 -4.16 -20.99 -0.83
N GLY A 154 -5.16 -21.34 -1.65
CA GLY A 154 -6.07 -20.38 -2.27
C GLY A 154 -6.87 -19.57 -1.25
N VAL A 155 -7.44 -20.20 -0.21
CA VAL A 155 -8.15 -19.49 0.87
C VAL A 155 -7.22 -18.54 1.63
N LYS A 156 -5.97 -18.97 1.88
CA LYS A 156 -4.95 -18.12 2.49
C LYS A 156 -4.66 -16.87 1.64
N LEU A 157 -4.45 -17.04 0.34
CA LEU A 157 -4.22 -15.94 -0.60
C LEU A 157 -5.45 -15.04 -0.79
N ALA A 158 -6.66 -15.60 -0.75
CA ALA A 158 -7.89 -14.82 -0.80
C ALA A 158 -7.99 -13.81 0.36
N GLY A 159 -7.56 -14.21 1.57
CA GLY A 159 -7.46 -13.30 2.71
C GLY A 159 -6.52 -12.12 2.46
N PHE A 160 -5.38 -12.36 1.80
CA PHE A 160 -4.46 -11.30 1.38
C PHE A 160 -5.06 -10.42 0.27
N ALA A 161 -5.74 -10.99 -0.72
CA ALA A 161 -6.39 -10.25 -1.80
C ALA A 161 -7.45 -9.27 -1.27
N PHE A 162 -8.32 -9.73 -0.36
CA PHE A 162 -9.31 -8.85 0.28
C PHE A 162 -8.69 -7.74 1.12
N GLU A 163 -7.57 -8.01 1.81
CA GLU A 163 -6.85 -6.97 2.54
C GLU A 163 -6.20 -5.94 1.61
N ALA A 164 -5.55 -6.40 0.54
CA ALA A 164 -4.99 -5.53 -0.49
C ALA A 164 -6.08 -4.66 -1.12
N HIS A 165 -7.27 -5.21 -1.40
CA HIS A 165 -8.40 -4.46 -1.94
C HIS A 165 -8.88 -3.36 -1.01
N ARG A 166 -9.08 -3.65 0.29
CA ARG A 166 -9.40 -2.62 1.27
C ARG A 166 -8.34 -1.53 1.34
N ASN A 167 -7.07 -1.87 1.18
CA ASN A 167 -5.98 -0.89 1.16
C ASN A 167 -5.93 -0.08 -0.13
N ALA A 168 -6.22 -0.67 -1.30
CA ALA A 168 -6.33 0.05 -2.56
C ALA A 168 -7.42 1.14 -2.48
N LEU A 169 -8.60 0.80 -1.95
CA LEU A 169 -9.69 1.77 -1.74
C LEU A 169 -9.31 2.88 -0.75
N ARG A 170 -8.57 2.54 0.31
CA ARG A 170 -8.06 3.55 1.28
C ARG A 170 -7.05 4.49 0.65
N LEU A 171 -6.12 3.95 -0.17
CA LEU A 171 -5.14 4.76 -0.90
C LEU A 171 -5.84 5.69 -1.88
N GLU A 172 -6.78 5.18 -2.67
CA GLU A 172 -7.56 5.97 -3.62
C GLU A 172 -8.25 7.15 -2.93
N ARG A 173 -8.98 6.88 -1.83
CA ARG A 173 -9.63 7.91 -1.03
C ARG A 173 -8.63 8.93 -0.48
N ALA A 174 -7.54 8.45 0.12
CA ALA A 174 -6.56 9.32 0.77
C ALA A 174 -5.82 10.23 -0.22
N PHE A 175 -5.47 9.73 -1.41
CA PHE A 175 -4.91 10.56 -2.47
C PHE A 175 -5.92 11.62 -2.95
N ALA A 176 -7.20 11.26 -3.09
CA ALA A 176 -8.23 12.22 -3.46
C ALA A 176 -8.42 13.32 -2.39
N GLN A 177 -8.29 12.97 -1.10
CA GLN A 177 -8.37 13.93 0.00
C GLN A 177 -7.15 14.86 0.10
N ALA A 178 -5.96 14.37 -0.28
CA ALA A 178 -4.72 15.15 -0.20
C ALA A 178 -4.42 15.98 -1.45
N ALA A 179 -5.00 15.64 -2.61
CA ALA A 179 -4.80 16.35 -3.88
C ALA A 179 -5.78 17.53 -4.05
N VAL A 180 -5.78 18.45 -3.07
CA VAL A 180 -6.58 19.69 -3.08
C VAL A 180 -5.67 20.92 -3.13
N GLY A 181 -6.10 21.96 -3.83
CA GLY A 181 -5.37 23.23 -3.93
C GLY A 181 -6.03 24.35 -3.12
N ALA A 182 -5.25 25.39 -2.82
CA ALA A 182 -5.73 26.59 -2.16
C ALA A 182 -5.01 27.82 -2.74
N ILE A 183 -5.77 28.85 -3.10
CA ILE A 183 -5.30 30.14 -3.63
C ILE A 183 -6.08 31.25 -2.92
N SER A 184 -5.81 31.36 -1.63
CA SER A 184 -6.61 32.11 -0.67
C SER A 184 -5.81 33.24 0.02
N GLY A 185 -4.53 33.35 -0.31
CA GLY A 185 -3.64 34.42 0.14
C GLY A 185 -3.10 34.19 1.55
N ALA A 186 -2.61 35.27 2.15
CA ALA A 186 -1.75 35.21 3.33
C ALA A 186 -2.38 34.55 4.57
N VAL A 187 -3.71 34.56 4.73
CA VAL A 187 -4.40 34.00 5.90
C VAL A 187 -5.74 33.34 5.55
N GLY A 188 -5.93 32.95 4.29
CA GLY A 188 -7.16 32.26 3.87
C GLY A 188 -8.37 33.17 3.69
N THR A 189 -8.18 34.48 3.50
CA THR A 189 -9.26 35.48 3.47
C THR A 189 -9.47 36.14 2.12
N TYR A 190 -8.72 35.73 1.09
CA TYR A 190 -8.80 36.30 -0.25
C TYR A 190 -8.52 37.82 -0.27
N SER A 191 -7.64 38.31 0.60
CA SER A 191 -7.38 39.77 0.73
C SER A 191 -6.82 40.43 -0.53
N ALA A 192 -6.19 39.64 -1.40
CA ALA A 192 -5.62 40.08 -2.69
C ALA A 192 -6.12 39.23 -3.88
N THR A 193 -7.09 38.34 -3.65
CA THR A 193 -7.67 37.41 -4.65
C THR A 193 -9.19 37.35 -4.46
N SER A 194 -9.87 36.38 -5.08
CA SER A 194 -11.28 36.10 -4.79
C SER A 194 -11.55 34.58 -4.85
N PRO A 195 -12.62 34.09 -4.19
CA PRO A 195 -13.03 32.69 -4.32
C PRO A 195 -13.28 32.25 -5.77
N GLU A 196 -13.83 33.14 -6.60
CA GLU A 196 -14.06 32.86 -8.02
C GLU A 196 -12.76 32.77 -8.81
N PHE A 197 -11.76 33.60 -8.48
CA PHE A 197 -10.42 33.49 -9.05
C PHE A 197 -9.76 32.17 -8.69
N GLU A 198 -9.77 31.78 -7.41
CA GLU A 198 -9.29 30.47 -6.96
C GLU A 198 -9.97 29.32 -7.73
N ALA A 199 -11.31 29.35 -7.82
CA ALA A 199 -12.06 28.31 -8.51
C ALA A 199 -11.63 28.15 -9.98
N ARG A 200 -11.43 29.25 -10.72
CA ARG A 200 -11.01 29.18 -12.12
C ARG A 200 -9.56 28.72 -12.28
N VAL A 201 -8.65 29.17 -11.42
CA VAL A 201 -7.25 28.70 -11.44
C VAL A 201 -7.17 27.20 -11.14
N LEU A 202 -7.90 26.73 -10.12
CA LEU A 202 -7.92 25.31 -9.76
C LEU A 202 -8.61 24.46 -10.82
N ASP A 203 -9.66 24.96 -11.49
CA ASP A 203 -10.31 24.29 -12.63
C ASP A 203 -9.32 24.09 -13.80
N ARG A 204 -8.55 25.14 -14.16
CA ARG A 204 -7.46 25.01 -15.16
C ARG A 204 -6.43 23.95 -14.78
N LEU A 205 -6.14 23.85 -13.48
CA LEU A 205 -5.19 22.86 -12.95
C LEU A 205 -5.82 21.47 -12.78
N GLY A 206 -7.14 21.34 -12.90
CA GLY A 206 -7.93 20.13 -12.63
C GLY A 206 -7.89 19.68 -11.17
N LEU A 207 -7.76 20.63 -10.24
CA LEU A 207 -7.70 20.37 -8.80
C LEU A 207 -9.01 20.75 -8.12
N VAL A 208 -9.32 20.04 -7.04
CA VAL A 208 -10.42 20.39 -6.15
C VAL A 208 -9.92 21.45 -5.17
N ARG A 209 -10.79 22.39 -4.82
CA ARG A 209 -10.54 23.46 -3.85
C ARG A 209 -10.57 22.93 -2.43
N GLU A 210 -9.65 23.38 -1.57
CA GLU A 210 -9.78 23.26 -0.12
C GLU A 210 -11.01 24.07 0.35
N ASP A 211 -11.89 23.48 1.15
CA ASP A 211 -13.15 24.13 1.49
C ASP A 211 -12.94 25.41 2.28
N VAL A 212 -12.02 25.35 3.26
CA VAL A 212 -11.53 26.48 4.05
C VAL A 212 -10.05 26.25 4.31
N SER A 213 -9.19 27.10 3.75
CA SER A 213 -7.75 27.12 4.00
C SER A 213 -7.39 28.21 5.01
N THR A 214 -6.23 28.05 5.64
CA THR A 214 -5.53 29.15 6.29
C THR A 214 -4.54 29.76 5.29
N GLN A 215 -3.29 30.06 5.67
CA GLN A 215 -2.23 30.26 4.67
C GLN A 215 -1.86 28.94 3.97
N VAL A 216 -2.40 27.80 4.41
CA VAL A 216 -2.07 26.46 3.92
C VAL A 216 -3.28 25.55 3.77
N VAL A 217 -3.12 24.50 2.99
CA VAL A 217 -3.97 23.30 3.01
C VAL A 217 -3.79 22.58 4.36
N ALA A 218 -4.88 22.06 4.93
CA ALA A 218 -4.85 21.41 6.22
C ALA A 218 -4.02 20.10 6.21
N ARG A 219 -3.14 19.94 7.21
CA ARG A 219 -2.16 18.84 7.27
C ARG A 219 -2.73 17.50 7.70
N ASP A 220 -3.97 17.45 8.21
CA ASP A 220 -4.68 16.19 8.48
C ASP A 220 -4.90 15.36 7.20
N ARG A 221 -5.09 16.02 6.06
CA ARG A 221 -5.17 15.37 4.73
C ARG A 221 -3.88 14.60 4.39
N HIS A 222 -2.74 15.24 4.62
CA HIS A 222 -1.42 14.66 4.36
C HIS A 222 -1.11 13.53 5.35
N ALA A 223 -1.51 13.70 6.63
CA ALA A 223 -1.41 12.65 7.63
C ALA A 223 -2.29 11.44 7.29
N GLU A 224 -3.51 11.64 6.79
CA GLU A 224 -4.37 10.55 6.30
C GLU A 224 -3.68 9.77 5.16
N LEU A 225 -3.09 10.47 4.19
CA LEU A 225 -2.36 9.86 3.09
C LEU A 225 -1.19 9.01 3.56
N VAL A 226 -0.31 9.56 4.39
CA VAL A 226 0.83 8.80 4.91
C VAL A 226 0.36 7.63 5.79
N GLY A 227 -0.71 7.81 6.57
CA GLY A 227 -1.33 6.75 7.35
C GLY A 227 -1.89 5.60 6.49
N ALA A 228 -2.57 5.93 5.38
CA ALA A 228 -3.07 4.94 4.42
C ALA A 228 -1.92 4.17 3.76
N ILE A 229 -0.85 4.86 3.38
CA ILE A 229 0.37 4.24 2.84
C ILE A 229 1.03 3.30 3.87
N ALA A 230 1.15 3.74 5.12
CA ALA A 230 1.71 2.93 6.19
C ALA A 230 0.88 1.66 6.46
N LEU A 231 -0.44 1.76 6.39
CA LEU A 231 -1.34 0.62 6.54
C LEU A 231 -1.23 -0.37 5.36
N ALA A 232 -1.13 0.13 4.13
CA ALA A 232 -0.87 -0.69 2.96
C ALA A 232 0.48 -1.42 3.08
N GLY A 233 1.54 -0.72 3.52
CA GLY A 233 2.84 -1.28 3.81
C GLY A 233 2.80 -2.38 4.89
N ALA A 234 2.00 -2.20 5.96
CA ALA A 234 1.81 -3.22 6.99
C ALA A 234 1.17 -4.51 6.43
N GLY A 235 0.20 -4.37 5.51
CA GLY A 235 -0.37 -5.53 4.79
C GLY A 235 0.67 -6.28 3.96
N LEU A 236 1.57 -5.56 3.30
CA LEU A 236 2.70 -6.15 2.57
C LEU A 236 3.69 -6.87 3.49
N GLU A 237 3.99 -6.32 4.67
CA GLU A 237 4.82 -7.00 5.67
C GLU A 237 4.16 -8.29 6.19
N ARG A 238 2.83 -8.30 6.36
CA ARG A 238 2.09 -9.51 6.74
C ARG A 238 2.24 -10.61 5.68
N LEU A 239 2.08 -10.27 4.41
CA LEU A 239 2.28 -11.19 3.29
C LEU A 239 3.72 -11.70 3.24
N ALA A 240 4.68 -10.79 3.31
CA ALA A 240 6.09 -11.13 3.30
C ALA A 240 6.48 -12.05 4.47
N THR A 241 5.92 -11.82 5.65
CA THR A 241 6.16 -12.66 6.82
C THR A 241 5.62 -14.07 6.63
N GLU A 242 4.43 -14.22 6.05
CA GLU A 242 3.90 -15.54 5.69
C GLU A 242 4.84 -16.27 4.73
N ILE A 243 5.30 -15.60 3.67
CA ILE A 243 6.21 -16.20 2.67
C ILE A 243 7.53 -16.65 3.31
N ARG A 244 8.10 -15.83 4.21
CA ARG A 244 9.30 -16.19 4.97
C ARG A 244 9.07 -17.45 5.82
N HIS A 245 7.90 -17.58 6.45
CA HIS A 245 7.55 -18.78 7.21
C HIS A 245 7.32 -20.00 6.32
N LEU A 246 6.71 -19.86 5.16
CA LEU A 246 6.48 -20.97 4.23
C LEU A 246 7.76 -21.42 3.52
N GLN A 247 8.76 -20.54 3.40
CA GLN A 247 10.04 -20.85 2.75
C GLN A 247 11.10 -21.44 3.69
N ARG A 248 10.90 -21.41 5.02
CA ARG A 248 11.88 -21.99 5.97
C ARG A 248 12.15 -23.47 5.66
N THR A 249 13.37 -23.92 5.95
CA THR A 249 13.88 -25.26 5.60
C THR A 249 12.99 -26.41 6.05
N GLU A 250 12.35 -26.29 7.22
CA GLU A 250 11.48 -27.32 7.78
C GLU A 250 10.10 -27.36 7.10
N VAL A 251 9.65 -26.24 6.51
CA VAL A 251 8.32 -26.10 5.90
C VAL A 251 8.39 -26.30 4.40
N ARG A 252 9.13 -25.44 3.67
CA ARG A 252 9.37 -25.48 2.22
C ARG A 252 8.11 -25.57 1.34
N GLU A 253 7.01 -24.98 1.79
CA GLU A 253 5.74 -24.97 1.05
C GLU A 253 5.73 -23.94 -0.09
N VAL A 254 6.46 -22.84 0.08
CA VAL A 254 6.58 -21.76 -0.91
C VAL A 254 8.04 -21.33 -1.05
N GLN A 255 8.46 -20.92 -2.24
CA GLN A 255 9.76 -20.31 -2.48
C GLN A 255 9.64 -19.07 -3.36
N GLU A 256 10.35 -18.00 -3.00
CA GLU A 256 10.54 -16.84 -3.87
C GLU A 256 11.10 -17.23 -5.25
N PRO A 257 10.75 -16.48 -6.31
CA PRO A 257 11.34 -16.68 -7.63
C PRO A 257 12.87 -16.61 -7.55
N PHE A 258 13.53 -17.63 -8.08
CA PHE A 258 14.98 -17.75 -8.06
C PHE A 258 15.51 -17.96 -9.49
N LYS A 259 16.23 -16.96 -10.02
CA LYS A 259 16.78 -17.05 -11.40
C LYS A 259 17.89 -18.09 -11.45
N ALA A 260 18.05 -18.78 -12.59
CA ALA A 260 19.12 -19.77 -12.77
C ALA A 260 20.53 -19.19 -12.53
N SER A 261 20.75 -17.91 -12.82
CA SER A 261 22.02 -17.20 -12.60
C SER A 261 22.15 -16.56 -11.21
N GLN A 262 21.11 -16.62 -10.37
CA GLN A 262 21.10 -15.99 -9.05
C GLN A 262 21.96 -16.80 -8.08
N LYS A 263 22.86 -16.13 -7.35
CA LYS A 263 23.59 -16.73 -6.23
C LYS A 263 22.80 -16.49 -4.95
N GLY A 264 22.36 -17.56 -4.30
CA GLY A 264 21.59 -17.46 -3.05
C GLY A 264 22.46 -17.25 -1.80
N SER A 265 23.75 -17.58 -1.88
CA SER A 265 24.78 -17.22 -0.90
C SER A 265 26.16 -17.22 -1.58
N SER A 266 27.08 -16.41 -1.07
CA SER A 266 28.49 -16.41 -1.50
C SER A 266 29.24 -17.70 -1.11
N ALA A 267 28.79 -18.41 -0.07
CA ALA A 267 29.49 -19.56 0.51
C ALA A 267 28.72 -20.88 0.41
N MET A 268 27.38 -20.84 0.31
CA MET A 268 26.53 -22.03 0.35
C MET A 268 25.65 -22.14 -0.91
N PRO A 269 26.05 -22.96 -1.92
CA PRO A 269 25.36 -23.03 -3.21
C PRO A 269 23.89 -23.49 -3.15
N HIS A 270 23.50 -24.23 -2.10
CA HIS A 270 22.14 -24.72 -1.92
C HIS A 270 21.18 -23.70 -1.28
N LYS A 271 21.71 -22.58 -0.73
CA LYS A 271 20.94 -21.66 0.12
C LYS A 271 19.97 -20.82 -0.73
N ARG A 272 18.66 -20.94 -0.48
CA ARG A 272 17.61 -20.11 -1.10
C ARG A 272 16.91 -19.27 -0.02
N ASN A 273 17.21 -17.98 0.01
CA ASN A 273 16.71 -17.06 1.05
C ASN A 273 15.53 -16.23 0.55
N PRO A 274 14.53 -15.93 1.40
CA PRO A 274 13.40 -15.05 1.07
C PRO A 274 13.80 -13.56 1.18
N ILE A 275 14.81 -13.13 0.43
CA ILE A 275 15.40 -11.79 0.58
C ILE A 275 14.44 -10.68 0.15
N LYS A 276 13.52 -10.96 -0.78
CA LYS A 276 12.54 -9.96 -1.24
C LYS A 276 11.47 -9.73 -0.19
N ALA A 277 10.98 -10.79 0.44
CA ALA A 277 10.07 -10.70 1.56
C ALA A 277 10.74 -10.04 2.77
N GLU A 278 12.01 -10.34 3.07
CA GLU A 278 12.77 -9.64 4.12
C GLU A 278 12.92 -8.14 3.81
N GLN A 279 13.19 -7.79 2.54
CA GLN A 279 13.25 -6.41 2.08
C GLN A 279 11.91 -5.69 2.24
N ILE A 280 10.79 -6.32 1.84
CA ILE A 280 9.44 -5.77 2.02
C ILE A 280 9.18 -5.46 3.49
N ALA A 281 9.46 -6.42 4.39
CA ALA A 281 9.26 -6.25 5.82
C ALA A 281 10.11 -5.11 6.41
N GLY A 282 11.36 -4.96 5.95
CA GLY A 282 12.24 -3.87 6.37
C GLY A 282 11.72 -2.49 5.97
N LEU A 283 11.35 -2.32 4.71
CA LEU A 283 10.90 -1.03 4.18
C LEU A 283 9.49 -0.64 4.67
N ALA A 284 8.62 -1.62 4.94
CA ALA A 284 7.32 -1.37 5.55
C ALA A 284 7.41 -0.70 6.94
N ARG A 285 8.51 -0.92 7.67
CA ARG A 285 8.77 -0.26 8.97
C ARG A 285 9.04 1.23 8.80
N VAL A 286 9.74 1.61 7.72
CA VAL A 286 10.02 3.02 7.40
C VAL A 286 8.72 3.76 7.10
N LEU A 287 7.81 3.15 6.32
CA LEU A 287 6.49 3.74 6.06
C LEU A 287 5.72 4.05 7.34
N ARG A 288 5.76 3.15 8.34
CA ARG A 288 5.10 3.38 9.63
C ARG A 288 5.77 4.47 10.46
N ALA A 289 7.10 4.54 10.46
CA ALA A 289 7.82 5.61 11.14
C ALA A 289 7.48 7.00 10.55
N ASN A 290 7.37 7.09 9.23
CA ASN A 290 6.99 8.33 8.55
C ASN A 290 5.55 8.78 8.87
N ALA A 291 4.64 7.85 9.17
CA ALA A 291 3.27 8.18 9.56
C ALA A 291 3.19 8.91 10.90
N GLU A 292 4.09 8.61 11.84
CA GLU A 292 4.19 9.34 13.10
C GLU A 292 4.59 10.80 12.85
N ALA A 293 5.63 11.02 12.05
CA ALA A 293 6.07 12.36 11.69
C ALA A 293 4.97 13.16 10.93
N ALA A 294 4.21 12.50 10.05
CA ALA A 294 3.10 13.15 9.35
C ALA A 294 1.95 13.55 10.28
N LEU A 295 1.68 12.77 11.35
CA LEU A 295 0.69 13.13 12.37
C LEU A 295 1.14 14.34 13.21
N GLU A 296 2.43 14.44 13.52
CA GLU A 296 2.98 15.59 14.25
C GLU A 296 2.84 16.91 13.48
N ASN A 297 2.81 16.86 12.14
CA ASN A 297 2.62 18.04 11.29
C ASN A 297 1.20 18.65 11.36
N VAL A 298 0.22 17.99 11.99
CA VAL A 298 -1.18 18.46 11.98
C VAL A 298 -1.37 19.71 12.86
N ALA A 299 -0.69 19.79 13.99
CA ALA A 299 -0.91 20.82 15.01
C ALA A 299 -0.13 22.12 14.71
N LEU A 300 -0.30 22.68 13.52
CA LEU A 300 0.30 23.96 13.14
C LEU A 300 -0.28 25.11 13.95
N TRP A 301 0.51 26.15 14.16
CA TRP A 301 0.15 27.31 14.97
C TRP A 301 -0.60 28.37 14.15
N HIS A 302 -1.75 28.82 14.65
CA HIS A 302 -2.57 29.87 14.04
C HIS A 302 -2.86 29.57 12.57
N GLU A 303 -2.67 30.55 11.67
CA GLU A 303 -2.91 30.38 10.24
C GLU A 303 -1.78 29.64 9.52
N ARG A 304 -0.59 29.50 10.14
CA ARG A 304 0.45 28.50 9.84
C ARG A 304 1.73 28.74 10.65
N ASP A 305 2.49 27.67 10.85
CA ASP A 305 3.94 27.69 10.89
C ASP A 305 4.51 26.80 9.76
N ILE A 306 5.83 26.78 9.57
CA ILE A 306 6.48 26.08 8.44
C ILE A 306 7.18 24.77 8.85
N SER A 307 7.00 24.30 10.09
CA SER A 307 7.66 23.09 10.60
C SER A 307 7.41 21.86 9.72
N HIS A 308 6.17 21.72 9.23
CA HIS A 308 5.75 20.65 8.32
C HIS A 308 6.58 20.56 7.05
N SER A 309 7.05 21.69 6.49
CA SER A 309 7.69 21.73 5.17
C SER A 309 8.96 20.88 5.13
N SER A 310 9.80 20.99 6.17
CA SER A 310 11.03 20.20 6.30
C SER A 310 10.77 18.69 6.41
N VAL A 311 9.70 18.32 7.11
CA VAL A 311 9.27 16.93 7.29
C VAL A 311 8.69 16.40 5.97
N GLU A 312 7.81 17.14 5.32
CA GLU A 312 7.13 16.80 4.06
C GLU A 312 8.11 16.59 2.89
N ARG A 313 9.22 17.35 2.85
CA ARG A 313 10.33 17.14 1.89
C ARG A 313 10.95 15.74 1.99
N ILE A 314 10.84 15.08 3.15
CA ILE A 314 11.33 13.72 3.37
C ILE A 314 10.17 12.74 3.23
N VAL A 315 9.12 12.90 4.04
CA VAL A 315 8.11 11.86 4.23
C VAL A 315 7.24 11.65 2.99
N LEU A 316 6.87 12.70 2.24
CA LEU A 316 5.96 12.54 1.09
C LEU A 316 6.66 11.83 -0.09
N PRO A 317 7.87 12.25 -0.52
CA PRO A 317 8.63 11.49 -1.51
C PRO A 317 8.95 10.08 -1.03
N ASP A 318 9.46 9.92 0.20
CA ASP A 318 9.87 8.60 0.69
C ASP A 318 8.69 7.62 0.77
N CYS A 319 7.54 8.05 1.29
CA CYS A 319 6.38 7.18 1.42
C CYS A 319 5.81 6.77 0.08
N THR A 320 5.62 7.71 -0.84
CA THR A 320 5.05 7.43 -2.16
C THR A 320 6.00 6.57 -3.00
N ILE A 321 7.31 6.85 -2.97
CA ILE A 321 8.33 6.05 -3.66
C ILE A 321 8.39 4.63 -3.09
N LEU A 322 8.41 4.49 -1.77
CA LEU A 322 8.52 3.17 -1.16
C LEU A 322 7.27 2.32 -1.40
N ILE A 323 6.06 2.88 -1.34
CA ILE A 323 4.86 2.06 -1.56
C ILE A 323 4.75 1.58 -3.01
N ASP A 324 5.08 2.42 -4.00
CA ASP A 324 5.18 2.03 -5.41
C ASP A 324 6.21 0.90 -5.59
N TYR A 325 7.42 1.08 -5.04
CA TYR A 325 8.46 0.07 -5.11
C TYR A 325 8.02 -1.25 -4.46
N LEU A 326 7.39 -1.18 -3.29
CA LEU A 326 6.96 -2.36 -2.54
C LEU A 326 5.81 -3.10 -3.22
N GLN A 327 4.86 -2.39 -3.83
CA GLN A 327 3.80 -3.00 -4.66
C GLN A 327 4.43 -3.77 -5.82
N ALA A 328 5.35 -3.15 -6.57
CA ALA A 328 6.03 -3.80 -7.70
C ALA A 328 6.84 -5.05 -7.28
N VAL A 329 7.57 -4.96 -6.17
CA VAL A 329 8.33 -6.11 -5.64
C VAL A 329 7.38 -7.22 -5.17
N ALA A 330 6.27 -6.88 -4.51
CA ALA A 330 5.29 -7.85 -4.05
C ALA A 330 4.59 -8.55 -5.23
N ILE A 331 4.17 -7.81 -6.25
CA ILE A 331 3.57 -8.37 -7.48
C ILE A 331 4.51 -9.40 -8.11
N ALA A 332 5.75 -9.01 -8.40
CA ALA A 332 6.74 -9.90 -9.01
C ALA A 332 7.05 -11.13 -8.15
N LEU A 333 7.03 -10.97 -6.82
CA LEU A 333 7.22 -12.08 -5.89
C LEU A 333 6.04 -13.06 -5.97
N ILE A 334 4.80 -12.58 -5.88
CA ILE A 334 3.58 -13.39 -5.87
C ILE A 334 3.38 -14.12 -7.22
N GLU A 335 3.69 -13.46 -8.33
CA GLU A 335 3.64 -14.07 -9.67
C GLU A 335 4.70 -15.14 -9.85
N GLY A 336 5.92 -14.86 -9.39
CA GLY A 336 7.06 -15.75 -9.59
C GLY A 336 7.26 -16.82 -8.51
N MET A 337 6.51 -16.78 -7.41
CA MET A 337 6.72 -17.73 -6.31
C MET A 337 6.36 -19.15 -6.74
N THR A 338 7.23 -20.09 -6.41
CA THR A 338 6.97 -21.53 -6.59
C THR A 338 6.17 -22.04 -5.38
N VAL A 339 5.10 -22.76 -5.66
CA VAL A 339 4.26 -23.43 -4.64
C VAL A 339 4.49 -24.94 -4.76
N ASP A 340 4.96 -25.55 -3.68
CA ASP A 340 5.26 -26.99 -3.63
C ASP A 340 4.04 -27.74 -3.05
N VAL A 341 3.12 -28.13 -3.93
CA VAL A 341 1.85 -28.78 -3.57
C VAL A 341 2.09 -30.12 -2.85
N ASP A 342 3.09 -30.88 -3.30
CA ASP A 342 3.43 -32.17 -2.69
C ASP A 342 4.02 -31.98 -1.30
N ARG A 343 4.85 -30.95 -1.11
CA ARG A 343 5.37 -30.59 0.22
C ARG A 343 4.26 -30.12 1.15
N MET A 344 3.32 -29.30 0.69
CA MET A 344 2.14 -28.90 1.49
C MET A 344 1.33 -30.11 1.96
N ARG A 345 1.13 -31.09 1.07
CA ARG A 345 0.46 -32.35 1.41
C ARG A 345 1.26 -33.16 2.43
N ALA A 346 2.55 -33.37 2.19
CA ALA A 346 3.41 -34.10 3.10
C ALA A 346 3.48 -33.47 4.51
N ASN A 347 3.41 -32.14 4.61
CA ASN A 347 3.43 -31.46 5.90
C ASN A 347 2.16 -31.70 6.73
N LEU A 348 1.00 -32.01 6.12
CA LEU A 348 -0.20 -32.39 6.87
C LEU A 348 0.04 -33.65 7.71
N GLU A 349 0.86 -34.57 7.21
CA GLU A 349 1.14 -35.87 7.84
C GLU A 349 2.12 -35.78 9.03
N LEU A 350 2.77 -34.63 9.25
CA LEU A 350 3.77 -34.44 10.32
C LEU A 350 3.24 -34.73 11.73
N THR A 351 1.92 -34.67 11.92
CA THR A 351 1.27 -34.94 13.21
C THR A 351 0.64 -36.32 13.30
N HIS A 352 0.93 -37.20 12.33
CA HIS A 352 0.41 -38.58 12.26
C HIS A 352 -1.12 -38.65 12.41
N GLY A 353 -1.83 -37.67 11.84
CA GLY A 353 -3.30 -37.58 11.89
C GLY A 353 -3.87 -36.86 13.12
N ALA A 354 -3.06 -36.33 14.04
CA ALA A 354 -3.56 -35.59 15.21
C ALA A 354 -4.40 -34.34 14.84
N LEU A 355 -4.20 -33.77 13.64
CA LEU A 355 -5.04 -32.69 13.10
C LEU A 355 -6.53 -33.06 12.96
N PHE A 356 -6.86 -34.36 12.89
CA PHE A 356 -8.25 -34.85 12.82
C PHE A 356 -8.89 -35.03 14.21
N SER A 357 -8.14 -34.79 15.29
CA SER A 357 -8.59 -35.02 16.68
C SER A 357 -9.95 -34.40 16.99
N GLN A 358 -10.20 -33.16 16.55
CA GLN A 358 -11.50 -32.52 16.76
C GLN A 358 -12.65 -33.27 16.06
N ARG A 359 -12.44 -33.81 14.85
CA ARG A 359 -13.46 -34.59 14.15
C ARG A 359 -13.73 -35.91 14.84
N VAL A 360 -12.68 -36.60 15.33
CA VAL A 360 -12.82 -37.82 16.12
C VAL A 360 -13.62 -37.54 17.41
N LEU A 361 -13.28 -36.46 18.12
CA LEU A 361 -13.99 -36.03 19.32
C LEU A 361 -15.49 -35.83 19.06
N LEU A 362 -15.83 -35.07 18.01
CA LEU A 362 -17.22 -34.80 17.66
C LEU A 362 -17.97 -36.07 17.24
N ALA A 363 -17.31 -36.99 16.53
CA ALA A 363 -17.90 -38.26 16.12
C ALA A 363 -18.21 -39.17 17.33
N LEU A 364 -17.30 -39.26 18.31
CA LEU A 364 -17.52 -40.00 19.55
C LEU A 364 -18.70 -39.42 20.36
N VAL A 365 -18.80 -38.10 20.45
CA VAL A 365 -19.92 -37.42 21.11
C VAL A 365 -21.23 -37.68 20.39
N ALA A 366 -21.25 -37.59 19.05
CA ALA A 366 -22.42 -37.88 18.24
C ALA A 366 -22.88 -39.35 18.36
N ALA A 367 -21.95 -40.27 18.63
CA ALA A 367 -22.25 -41.67 18.90
C ALA A 367 -22.71 -41.96 20.35
N GLY A 368 -22.88 -40.93 21.18
CA GLY A 368 -23.47 -41.04 22.52
C GLY A 368 -22.48 -40.99 23.69
N MET A 369 -21.18 -40.79 23.44
CA MET A 369 -20.18 -40.62 24.49
C MET A 369 -20.30 -39.23 25.15
N THR A 370 -19.98 -39.13 26.45
CA THR A 370 -19.86 -37.82 27.08
C THR A 370 -18.67 -37.05 26.48
N ARG A 371 -18.78 -35.73 26.42
CA ARG A 371 -17.70 -34.89 25.88
C ARG A 371 -16.39 -35.03 26.65
N ASP A 372 -16.47 -35.18 27.98
CA ASP A 372 -15.29 -35.29 28.85
C ASP A 372 -14.54 -36.61 28.61
N ASP A 373 -15.27 -37.73 28.49
CA ASP A 373 -14.67 -39.03 28.18
C ASP A 373 -14.07 -39.04 26.77
N ALA A 374 -14.82 -38.55 25.77
CA ALA A 374 -14.34 -38.46 24.40
C ALA A 374 -13.10 -37.58 24.29
N TYR A 375 -13.06 -36.45 25.02
CA TYR A 375 -11.91 -35.56 25.05
C TYR A 375 -10.67 -36.24 25.63
N ARG A 376 -10.80 -36.92 26.78
CA ARG A 376 -9.68 -37.65 27.40
C ARG A 376 -9.11 -38.72 26.47
N ILE A 377 -9.97 -39.51 25.84
CA ILE A 377 -9.56 -40.56 24.90
C ILE A 377 -8.83 -39.95 23.69
N VAL A 378 -9.42 -38.95 23.05
CA VAL A 378 -8.83 -38.33 21.86
C VAL A 378 -7.52 -37.62 22.19
N GLN A 379 -7.44 -36.93 23.33
CA GLN A 379 -6.21 -36.28 23.78
C GLN A 379 -5.08 -37.29 23.97
N GLU A 380 -5.36 -38.38 24.69
CA GLU A 380 -4.40 -39.47 24.92
C GLU A 380 -3.90 -40.07 23.60
N LEU A 381 -4.82 -40.45 22.71
CA LEU A 381 -4.46 -41.11 21.45
C LEU A 381 -3.77 -40.15 20.46
N ALA A 382 -4.17 -38.88 20.41
CA ALA A 382 -3.51 -37.88 19.55
C ALA A 382 -2.09 -37.58 20.03
N GLN A 383 -1.87 -37.51 21.35
CA GLN A 383 -0.53 -37.33 21.90
C GLN A 383 0.36 -38.54 21.59
N ARG A 384 -0.18 -39.75 21.77
CA ARG A 384 0.53 -40.98 21.40
C ARG A 384 0.84 -41.06 19.90
N ALA A 385 -0.10 -40.63 19.04
CA ALA A 385 0.14 -40.62 17.59
C ALA A 385 1.37 -39.77 17.24
N PHE A 386 1.49 -38.62 17.89
CA PHE A 386 2.60 -37.70 17.68
C PHE A 386 3.91 -38.21 18.28
N ASP A 387 3.90 -38.68 19.53
CA ASP A 387 5.11 -39.08 20.25
C ASP A 387 5.68 -40.43 19.76
N GLU A 388 4.79 -41.38 19.41
CA GLU A 388 5.17 -42.73 18.99
C GLU A 388 5.30 -42.85 17.46
N GLY A 389 4.83 -41.85 16.69
CA GLY A 389 4.83 -41.88 15.23
C GLY A 389 3.83 -42.86 14.61
N VAL A 390 2.83 -43.30 15.38
CA VAL A 390 1.78 -44.24 14.95
C VAL A 390 0.57 -43.44 14.47
N PRO A 391 -0.01 -43.72 13.28
CA PRO A 391 -1.18 -42.99 12.81
C PRO A 391 -2.34 -43.01 13.82
N LEU A 392 -2.93 -41.85 14.12
CA LEU A 392 -4.08 -41.73 15.03
C LEU A 392 -5.23 -42.67 14.63
N ARG A 393 -5.44 -42.85 13.33
CA ARG A 393 -6.42 -43.80 12.78
C ARG A 393 -6.18 -45.22 13.29
N GLU A 394 -4.94 -45.71 13.23
CA GLU A 394 -4.55 -47.05 13.70
C GLU A 394 -4.72 -47.20 15.21
N LEU A 395 -4.42 -46.14 15.97
CA LEU A 395 -4.63 -46.11 17.42
C LEU A 395 -6.13 -46.21 17.77
N LEU A 396 -7.00 -45.51 17.04
CA LEU A 396 -8.45 -45.58 17.23
C LEU A 396 -9.03 -46.96 16.88
N GLU A 397 -8.52 -47.61 15.82
CA GLU A 397 -8.95 -48.95 15.41
C GLU A 397 -8.60 -50.04 16.46
N ARG A 398 -7.55 -49.80 17.27
CA ARG A 398 -7.08 -50.73 18.31
C ARG A 398 -7.63 -50.44 19.69
N ASP A 399 -8.04 -49.22 19.97
CA ASP A 399 -8.49 -48.81 21.31
C ASP A 399 -9.86 -49.43 21.64
N GLU A 400 -9.92 -50.25 22.69
CA GLU A 400 -11.16 -50.96 23.06
C GLU A 400 -12.32 -50.04 23.41
N ARG A 401 -12.03 -48.81 23.90
CA ARG A 401 -13.04 -47.79 24.25
C ARG A 401 -13.71 -47.23 23.01
N VAL A 402 -13.00 -47.24 21.87
CA VAL A 402 -13.47 -46.71 20.57
C VAL A 402 -13.97 -47.82 19.66
N ARG A 403 -13.33 -49.00 19.67
CA ARG A 403 -13.62 -50.12 18.76
C ARG A 403 -15.06 -50.66 18.84
N GLN A 404 -15.72 -50.48 19.98
CA GLN A 404 -17.12 -50.87 20.16
C GLN A 404 -18.11 -49.88 19.53
N ILE A 405 -17.63 -48.71 19.10
CA ILE A 405 -18.43 -47.63 18.52
C ILE A 405 -18.28 -47.69 17.00
N SER A 406 -19.41 -47.70 16.29
CA SER A 406 -19.41 -47.64 14.83
C SER A 406 -19.07 -46.21 14.37
N LEU A 407 -17.81 -46.00 13.98
CA LEU A 407 -17.32 -44.74 13.40
C LEU A 407 -16.95 -44.96 11.93
N ASP A 408 -17.27 -43.97 11.08
CA ASP A 408 -16.75 -43.90 9.72
C ASP A 408 -15.39 -43.20 9.73
N LEU A 409 -14.32 -43.98 9.93
CA LEU A 409 -12.96 -43.45 10.00
C LEU A 409 -12.47 -42.93 8.64
N ASP A 410 -12.98 -43.45 7.52
CA ASP A 410 -12.60 -42.93 6.19
C ASP A 410 -13.12 -41.49 6.01
N GLU A 411 -14.37 -41.24 6.40
CA GLU A 411 -14.94 -39.90 6.36
C GLU A 411 -14.24 -38.97 7.37
N ILE A 412 -13.98 -39.42 8.61
CA ILE A 412 -13.33 -38.60 9.66
C ILE A 412 -11.93 -38.14 9.24
N PHE A 413 -11.14 -39.02 8.62
CA PHE A 413 -9.78 -38.72 8.18
C PHE A 413 -9.69 -38.17 6.74
N SER A 414 -10.84 -37.84 6.13
CA SER A 414 -10.88 -37.20 4.81
C SER A 414 -10.53 -35.71 4.88
N TYR A 415 -9.53 -35.30 4.09
CA TYR A 415 -9.19 -33.88 3.90
C TYR A 415 -10.29 -33.10 3.17
N GLU A 416 -11.08 -33.76 2.30
CA GLU A 416 -12.14 -33.12 1.52
C GLU A 416 -13.18 -32.44 2.42
N HIS A 417 -13.42 -32.98 3.62
CA HIS A 417 -14.34 -32.38 4.58
C HIS A 417 -13.97 -30.93 4.92
N TYR A 418 -12.67 -30.64 5.05
CA TYR A 418 -12.17 -29.31 5.41
C TYR A 418 -12.18 -28.34 4.23
N VAL A 419 -12.04 -28.86 3.01
CA VAL A 419 -11.87 -28.03 1.80
C VAL A 419 -13.10 -27.99 0.90
N ARG A 420 -14.21 -28.63 1.29
CA ARG A 420 -15.47 -28.65 0.52
C ARG A 420 -16.02 -27.26 0.17
N TYR A 421 -15.75 -26.25 0.99
CA TYR A 421 -16.19 -24.86 0.78
C TYR A 421 -15.07 -23.95 0.25
N ALA A 422 -13.90 -24.49 -0.09
CA ALA A 422 -12.75 -23.67 -0.49
C ALA A 422 -13.03 -22.87 -1.78
N GLU A 423 -13.66 -23.49 -2.78
CA GLU A 423 -14.06 -22.80 -4.01
C GLU A 423 -15.12 -21.73 -3.78
N GLU A 424 -16.09 -21.97 -2.90
CA GLU A 424 -17.09 -20.96 -2.54
C GLU A 424 -16.42 -19.75 -1.87
N ILE A 425 -15.51 -19.99 -0.91
CA ILE A 425 -14.79 -18.93 -0.19
C ILE A 425 -13.90 -18.13 -1.14
N VAL A 426 -13.12 -18.81 -2.00
CA VAL A 426 -12.26 -18.15 -2.99
C VAL A 426 -13.10 -17.47 -4.08
N GLY A 427 -14.27 -18.00 -4.41
CA GLY A 427 -15.25 -17.42 -5.33
C GLY A 427 -15.72 -16.03 -4.91
N ARG A 428 -15.74 -15.73 -3.62
CA ARG A 428 -16.08 -14.38 -3.11
C ARG A 428 -15.16 -13.28 -3.65
N LEU A 429 -13.97 -13.63 -4.15
CA LEU A 429 -13.06 -12.67 -4.77
C LEU A 429 -13.61 -12.03 -6.06
N ASP A 430 -14.70 -12.53 -6.65
CA ASP A 430 -15.32 -11.88 -7.82
C ASP A 430 -15.67 -10.40 -7.53
N VAL A 431 -15.98 -10.06 -6.27
CA VAL A 431 -16.34 -8.69 -5.88
C VAL A 431 -15.16 -7.71 -5.90
N VAL A 432 -13.91 -8.17 -5.82
CA VAL A 432 -12.74 -7.26 -5.75
C VAL A 432 -12.22 -6.85 -7.11
N LEU A 433 -12.76 -7.44 -8.18
CA LEU A 433 -12.50 -7.07 -9.58
C LEU A 433 -13.71 -6.43 -10.25
N ALA A 434 -14.84 -6.34 -9.55
CA ALA A 434 -16.03 -5.68 -10.05
C ALA A 434 -15.78 -4.16 -10.12
N PRO A 435 -16.29 -3.47 -11.16
CA PRO A 435 -16.31 -2.01 -11.18
C PRO A 435 -16.99 -1.47 -9.91
N ALA A 436 -16.49 -0.36 -9.36
CA ALA A 436 -16.99 0.23 -8.11
C ALA A 436 -18.52 0.47 -8.09
N ASP A 437 -19.15 0.63 -9.26
CA ASP A 437 -20.60 0.83 -9.42
C ASP A 437 -21.45 -0.44 -9.24
N ALA A 438 -20.85 -1.63 -9.05
CA ALA A 438 -21.58 -2.89 -8.88
C ALA A 438 -21.86 -3.26 -7.41
N ALA A 439 -21.45 -2.43 -6.45
CA ALA A 439 -21.54 -2.70 -5.02
C ALA A 439 -22.27 -1.61 -4.21
N ALA A 440 -23.34 -1.03 -4.80
CA ALA A 440 -24.29 -0.16 -4.10
C ALA A 440 -25.59 -0.92 -3.79
#